data_AF-A0A8T5MSY8-F1
#
_entry.id   AF-A0A8T5MSY8-F1
#
_cell.length_a   1.000
_cell.length_b   1.000
_cell.length_c   1.000
_cell.angle_alpha   90.00
_cell.angle_beta   90.00
_cell.angle_gamma   90.00
#
_symmetry.space_group_name_H-M   'P 1'
#
loop_
_entity.id
_entity.type
_entity.pdbx_description
1 polymer ?
#
loop_
_entity_poly.entity_id
_entity_poly.type
_entity_poly.pdbx_seq_one_letter_code
_entity_poly.pdbx_strand_id
1 'polypeptide(L)' 'MATKTISITEEAYDRLLSEKERDESFTNIILKLTGRKDLLRYIRSLKPDENLANSIEEAMTETRKHKLRDVHL' A
#
# COMPACT_ATOMS: atom_id res chain seq x y z
N MET A 1 -15.81 21.29 -2.73
CA MET A 1 -15.90 19.99 -2.04
C MET A 1 -16.35 20.24 -0.61
N ALA A 2 -17.21 19.38 -0.06
CA ALA A 2 -17.53 19.45 1.36
C ALA A 2 -16.30 19.05 2.18
N THR A 3 -15.93 19.86 3.18
CA THR A 3 -14.84 19.55 4.11
C THR A 3 -15.42 19.08 5.43
N LYS A 4 -14.67 18.23 6.14
CA LYS A 4 -14.97 17.82 7.51
C LYS A 4 -13.70 17.99 8.33
N THR A 5 -13.84 18.48 9.55
CA THR A 5 -12.75 18.59 10.51
C THR A 5 -12.75 17.36 11.40
N ILE A 6 -11.58 16.76 11.59
CA ILE A 6 -11.36 15.64 12.52
C ILE A 6 -10.23 16.03 13.47
N SER A 7 -10.35 15.61 14.73
CA SER A 7 -9.25 15.70 15.69
C SER A 7 -8.44 14.40 15.65
N ILE A 8 -7.13 14.52 15.63
CA ILE A 8 -6.18 13.40 15.69
C ILE A 8 -5.13 13.69 16.76
N THR A 9 -4.44 12.66 17.23
CA THR A 9 -3.30 12.85 18.14
C THR A 9 -2.16 13.57 17.42
N GLU A 10 -1.31 14.26 18.17
CA GLU A 10 -0.09 14.87 17.62
C GLU A 10 0.79 13.81 16.95
N GLU A 11 0.93 12.63 17.56
CA GLU A 11 1.66 11.51 16.97
C GLU A 11 1.10 11.10 15.58
N ALA A 12 -0.22 11.05 15.42
CA ALA A 12 -0.83 10.72 14.14
C ALA A 12 -0.59 11.82 13.10
N TYR A 13 -0.59 13.09 13.52
CA TYR A 13 -0.26 14.22 12.65
C TYR A 13 1.18 14.15 12.17
N ASP A 14 2.13 13.90 13.07
CA ASP A 14 3.56 13.83 12.73
C ASP A 14 3.87 12.68 11.78
N ARG A 15 3.22 11.52 11.97
CA ARG A 15 3.32 10.39 11.03
C ARG A 15 2.77 10.75 9.65
N LEU A 16 1.63 11.45 9.57
CA LEU A 16 1.10 11.92 8.29
C LEU A 16 2.04 12.94 7.62
N LEU A 17 2.69 13.79 8.41
CA LEU A 17 3.65 14.77 7.92
C LEU A 17 4.94 14.11 7.40
N SER A 18 5.41 13.03 8.03
CA SER A 18 6.60 12.29 7.56
C SER A 18 6.37 11.52 6.26
N GLU A 19 5.15 11.05 6.03
CA GLU A 19 4.75 10.33 4.80
C GLU A 19 4.50 11.26 3.61
N LYS A 20 4.46 12.57 3.84
CA LYS A 20 4.15 13.59 2.85
C LYS A 20 5.34 13.89 1.94
N GLU A 21 5.16 13.78 0.62
CA GLU A 21 6.12 14.33 -0.35
C GLU A 21 6.02 15.87 -0.44
N ARG A 22 7.07 16.53 -0.95
CA ARG A 22 7.06 18.00 -1.13
C ARG A 22 5.84 18.39 -1.97
N ASP A 23 5.08 19.38 -1.48
CA ASP A 23 3.86 19.92 -2.09
C ASP A 23 2.60 19.01 -2.14
N GLU A 24 2.59 17.81 -1.53
CA GLU A 24 1.37 16.98 -1.41
C GLU A 24 0.40 17.46 -0.30
N SER A 25 -0.92 17.33 -0.50
CA SER A 25 -1.93 17.68 0.53
C SER A 25 -2.20 16.52 1.50
N PHE A 26 -2.56 16.83 2.75
CA PHE A 26 -3.00 15.81 3.73
C PHE A 26 -4.20 14.99 3.23
N THR A 27 -5.12 15.60 2.48
CA THR A 27 -6.24 14.89 1.87
C THR A 27 -5.76 13.79 0.90
N ASN A 28 -4.73 14.06 0.10
CA ASN A 28 -4.20 13.08 -0.86
C ASN A 28 -3.53 11.91 -0.15
N ILE A 29 -2.75 12.17 0.90
CA ILE A 29 -2.10 11.11 1.69
C ILE A 29 -3.13 10.26 2.40
N ILE A 30 -4.14 10.86 3.04
CA ILE A 30 -5.23 10.12 3.69
C ILE A 30 -5.91 9.22 2.66
N LEU A 31 -6.20 9.71 1.45
CA LEU A 31 -6.79 8.90 0.38
C LEU A 31 -5.85 7.81 -0.14
N LYS A 32 -4.54 8.06 -0.19
CA LYS A 32 -3.53 7.07 -0.59
C LYS A 32 -3.39 5.94 0.43
N LEU A 33 -3.43 6.27 1.72
CA LEU A 33 -3.32 5.34 2.85
C LEU A 33 -4.61 4.55 3.08
N THR A 34 -5.76 5.21 2.95
CA THR A 34 -7.08 4.57 3.17
C THR A 34 -7.65 3.94 1.89
N GLY A 35 -7.10 4.31 0.74
CA GLY A 35 -7.42 3.71 -0.54
C GLY A 35 -6.97 2.25 -0.54
N ARG A 36 -7.93 1.32 -0.51
CA ARG A 36 -7.67 -0.04 -0.94
C ARG A 36 -7.31 0.02 -2.43
N LYS A 37 -6.02 0.09 -2.74
CA LYS A 37 -5.54 -0.34 -4.05
C LYS A 37 -5.86 -1.81 -4.10
N ASP A 38 -6.96 -2.16 -4.77
CA ASP A 38 -7.25 -3.52 -5.14
C ASP A 38 -6.18 -3.91 -6.18
N LEU A 39 -5.00 -4.28 -5.68
CA LEU A 39 -3.85 -4.67 -6.48
C LEU A 39 -4.24 -5.82 -7.40
N LEU A 40 -5.14 -6.70 -6.94
CA LEU A 40 -5.71 -7.76 -7.77
C LEU A 40 -6.55 -7.18 -8.91
N ARG A 41 -7.39 -6.18 -8.68
CA ARG A 41 -8.12 -5.47 -9.75
C ARG A 41 -7.17 -4.79 -10.73
N TYR A 42 -6.10 -4.17 -10.26
CA TYR A 42 -5.09 -3.55 -11.11
C TYR A 42 -4.38 -4.61 -11.97
N ILE A 43 -3.88 -5.69 -11.37
CA ILE A 43 -3.26 -6.82 -12.07
C ILE A 43 -4.21 -7.43 -13.09
N ARG A 44 -5.50 -7.60 -12.74
CA ARG A 44 -6.54 -8.10 -13.67
C ARG A 44 -6.83 -7.16 -14.84
N SER A 45 -6.53 -5.87 -14.72
CA SER A 45 -6.69 -4.89 -15.80
C SER A 45 -5.51 -4.83 -16.77
N LEU A 46 -4.37 -5.43 -16.41
CA LEU A 46 -3.22 -5.53 -17.29
C LEU A 46 -3.48 -6.57 -18.38
N LYS A 47 -2.86 -6.38 -19.55
CA LYS A 47 -2.84 -7.44 -20.58
C LYS A 47 -2.04 -8.63 -20.05
N PRO A 48 -2.42 -9.87 -20.42
CA PRO A 48 -1.59 -11.03 -20.13
C PRO A 48 -0.17 -10.81 -20.65
N ASP A 49 0.81 -10.97 -19.75
CA ASP A 49 2.23 -10.82 -20.02
C ASP A 49 2.95 -11.98 -19.33
N GLU A 50 3.58 -12.85 -20.13
CA GLU A 50 4.26 -14.05 -19.63
C GLU A 50 5.47 -13.71 -18.77
N ASN A 51 6.20 -12.64 -19.07
CA ASN A 51 7.36 -12.23 -18.28
C ASN A 51 6.92 -11.78 -16.89
N LEU A 52 5.85 -10.99 -16.82
CA LEU A 52 5.26 -10.56 -15.55
C LEU A 52 4.76 -11.76 -14.74
N ALA A 53 4.08 -12.72 -15.38
CA ALA A 53 3.60 -13.93 -14.73
C ALA A 53 4.76 -14.76 -14.13
N ASN A 54 5.82 -14.99 -14.92
CA ASN A 54 7.00 -15.73 -14.49
C ASN A 54 7.70 -15.04 -13.31
N SER A 55 7.89 -13.71 -13.37
CA SER A 55 8.51 -12.96 -12.26
C SER A 55 7.69 -13.03 -10.97
N ILE A 56 6.35 -13.02 -11.06
CA ILE A 56 5.47 -13.18 -9.90
C ILE A 56 5.59 -14.60 -9.33
N GLU A 57 5.60 -15.62 -10.19
CA GLU A 57 5.73 -17.02 -9.78
C GLU A 57 7.07 -17.30 -9.09
N GLU A 58 8.17 -16.78 -9.62
CA GLU A 58 9.49 -16.84 -9.00
C GLU A 58 9.49 -16.18 -7.61
N ALA A 59 9.00 -14.94 -7.50
CA ALA A 59 8.93 -14.22 -6.22
C ALA A 59 8.07 -14.95 -5.17
N MET A 60 6.94 -15.53 -5.57
CA MET A 60 6.09 -16.33 -4.69
C MET A 60 6.79 -17.62 -4.26
N THR A 61 7.52 -18.26 -5.15
CA THR A 61 8.25 -19.50 -4.88
C THR A 61 9.37 -19.25 -3.86
N GLU A 62 10.14 -18.18 -4.02
CA GLU A 62 11.16 -17.78 -3.05
C GLU A 62 10.54 -17.43 -1.70
N THR A 63 9.44 -16.68 -1.68
CA THR A 63 8.73 -16.34 -0.44
C THR A 63 8.21 -17.59 0.31
N ARG A 64 7.72 -18.62 -0.40
CA ARG A 64 7.27 -19.88 0.22
C ARG A 64 8.44 -20.72 0.74
N LYS A 65 9.60 -20.70 0.07
CA LYS A 65 10.82 -21.39 0.52
C LYS A 65 11.37 -20.79 1.80
N HIS A 66 11.27 -19.46 1.94
CA HIS A 66 11.53 -18.76 3.19
C HIS A 66 10.35 -18.96 4.15
N LYS A 67 10.28 -20.14 4.78
CA LYS A 67 9.38 -20.43 5.91
C LYS A 67 9.30 -19.20 6.81
N LEU A 68 8.12 -18.60 6.89
CA LEU A 68 7.79 -17.59 7.90
C LEU A 68 8.27 -18.17 9.25
N ARG A 69 9.18 -17.47 9.91
CA ARG A 69 9.55 -17.82 11.30
C ARG A 69 8.24 -17.81 12.07
N ASP A 70 7.93 -18.92 12.76
CA ASP A 70 6.82 -18.94 13.72
C ASP A 70 7.03 -17.79 14.70
N VAL A 71 6.28 -16.71 14.51
CA VAL A 71 6.16 -15.66 15.52
C VAL A 71 5.10 -16.18 16.46
N HIS A 72 5.54 -16.88 17.51
CA HIS A 72 4.69 -17.22 18.63
C HIS A 72 4.17 -15.90 19.23
N LEU A 73 2.87 -15.67 19.13
CA LEU A 73 2.15 -14.59 19.82
C LEU A 73 1.88 -14.96 21.28
#